data_AF-A0A9P5L8G7-F1
#
_entry.id   AF-A0A9P5L8G7-F1
#
_cell.length_a   1.000
_cell.length_b   1.000
_cell.length_c   1.000
_cell.angle_alpha   90.00
_cell.angle_beta   90.00
_cell.angle_gamma   90.00
#
_symmetry.space_group_name_H-M   'P 1'
#
loop_
_entity.id
_entity.type
_entity.pdbx_description
1 polymer ?
#
loop_
_entity_poly.entity_id
_entity_poly.type
_entity_poly.pdbx_seq_one_letter_code
_entity_poly.pdbx_strand_id
1 'polypeptide(L)'
;MIPDRPLPYSGDYASPEEYVEKLLGFVWNSEILQILCGGVHILDFFTIEPGLFHYALPKEWQPFILSCDIMQLLDLLMRDDLDNLSFEGDQRPPESFIEYIRTVRNLSLGRTFTPQELKLPILPRSVAVGMNPKKIHEVTNFADYVDRLSRGIAEESGDEISHFIDFGSGQNYLGRALASEPYNRHVVGVEGREINVTAARGLDISSGLAIKPKVMRNKKLWSKIKKTRGPEGQADPDAMAKAIREVAVDTDFDFRPVRELDAEYTAEQGKGFVQYISGKLDSGDLGDVIAQIENGDASEGEKKELKLMAVSIHSCGNLSHFGIRSMLLNQNIRAVAIVGCCYNLLTEKLGPPTYKYAYLRPTLEAINGRIMRESEKHDQQGFPMSETFSKYKGEGIRLNITARMMACQAPFNWSEKDSEGFFSRHFFRAVLQKIFLDRGVVKKIRHYELDRETETDASPVEQGDSESPFDISTNPVIIGSLRKSCYGSLKAYVRGAVQKLTSNTDYKQYAEVMQEKMAGITDEEIEQYEAMYLPRRKELCAIWSLMAFSAMTIESLIVADRWTFLQEHSDVVGKAWVETVFDYAQSPRNLVVVGIKK
;
A
#
# COMPACT_ATOMS: atom_id res chain seq x y z
N MET A 1 7.67 1.07 27.69
CA MET A 1 7.94 1.40 26.28
C MET A 1 7.79 0.17 25.41
N ILE A 2 8.47 -0.94 25.72
CA ILE A 2 8.30 -2.20 24.99
C ILE A 2 7.00 -2.89 25.46
N PRO A 3 6.16 -3.39 24.56
CA PRO A 3 5.06 -4.27 24.92
C PRO A 3 5.58 -5.61 25.45
N ASP A 4 4.81 -6.25 26.36
CA ASP A 4 5.15 -7.57 26.92
C ASP A 4 5.30 -8.64 25.84
N ARG A 5 4.55 -8.50 24.74
CA ARG A 5 4.65 -9.33 23.54
C ARG A 5 5.21 -8.47 22.39
N PRO A 6 6.38 -8.81 21.81
CA PRO A 6 6.97 -8.02 20.74
C PRO A 6 6.28 -8.19 19.39
N LEU A 7 5.40 -9.19 19.24
CA LEU A 7 4.46 -9.31 18.13
C LEU A 7 3.04 -9.43 18.70
N PRO A 8 2.05 -8.71 18.16
CA PRO A 8 0.68 -8.76 18.66
C PRO A 8 -0.07 -9.97 18.07
N TYR A 9 0.46 -11.19 18.17
CA TYR A 9 -0.25 -12.39 17.70
C TYR A 9 -1.46 -12.71 18.58
N SER A 10 -2.52 -13.25 17.97
CA SER A 10 -3.80 -13.49 18.66
C SER A 10 -3.89 -14.86 19.34
N GLY A 11 -3.12 -15.85 18.87
CA GLY A 11 -3.11 -17.21 19.45
C GLY A 11 -2.21 -17.37 20.67
N ASP A 12 -2.35 -18.52 21.33
CA ASP A 12 -1.53 -18.92 22.48
C ASP A 12 -0.23 -19.59 22.00
N TYR A 13 0.76 -18.77 21.65
CA TYR A 13 2.11 -19.20 21.31
C TYR A 13 3.05 -18.95 22.49
N ALA A 14 4.00 -19.86 22.75
CA ALA A 14 4.93 -19.73 23.86
C ALA A 14 5.98 -18.63 23.60
N SER A 15 6.29 -18.36 22.34
CA SER A 15 7.20 -17.28 21.94
C SER A 15 6.87 -16.69 20.56
N PRO A 16 7.39 -15.48 20.26
CA PRO A 16 7.31 -14.90 18.90
C PRO A 16 7.92 -15.79 17.82
N GLU A 17 8.99 -16.53 18.12
CA GLU A 17 9.66 -17.44 17.19
C GLU A 17 8.79 -18.65 16.88
N GLU A 18 8.11 -19.21 17.90
CA GLU A 18 7.12 -20.27 17.67
C GLU A 18 5.98 -19.78 16.77
N TYR A 19 5.44 -18.59 17.04
CA TYR A 19 4.42 -17.97 16.19
C TYR A 19 4.91 -17.84 14.73
N VAL A 20 6.11 -17.32 14.51
CA VAL A 20 6.70 -17.15 13.17
C VAL A 20 6.84 -18.50 12.46
N GLU A 21 7.33 -19.55 13.13
CA GLU A 21 7.43 -20.88 12.52
C GLU A 21 6.06 -21.46 12.16
N LYS A 22 5.04 -21.29 13.01
CA LYS A 22 3.67 -21.73 12.72
C LYS A 22 3.07 -20.97 11.54
N LEU A 23 3.31 -19.66 11.45
CA LEU A 23 2.87 -18.83 10.34
C LEU A 23 3.53 -19.23 9.02
N LEU A 24 4.85 -19.40 9.02
CA LEU A 24 5.60 -19.89 7.84
C LEU A 24 5.13 -21.28 7.43
N GLY A 25 4.95 -22.18 8.39
CA GLY A 25 4.43 -23.52 8.16
C GLY A 25 3.03 -23.51 7.54
N PHE A 26 2.13 -22.64 8.00
CA PHE A 26 0.79 -22.52 7.41
C PHE A 26 0.83 -21.97 5.98
N VAL A 27 1.58 -20.90 5.74
CA VAL A 27 1.74 -20.31 4.40
C VAL A 27 2.36 -21.31 3.41
N TRP A 28 3.31 -22.12 3.89
CA TRP A 28 4.00 -23.11 3.08
C TRP A 28 3.16 -24.37 2.79
N ASN A 29 2.36 -24.85 3.74
CA ASN A 29 1.69 -26.15 3.63
C ASN A 29 0.18 -26.06 3.32
N SER A 30 -0.47 -24.91 3.53
CA SER A 30 -1.91 -24.78 3.34
C SER A 30 -2.26 -24.58 1.87
N GLU A 31 -2.69 -25.65 1.20
CA GLU A 31 -3.16 -25.60 -0.19
C GLU A 31 -4.28 -24.58 -0.37
N ILE A 32 -5.27 -24.57 0.53
CA ILE A 32 -6.41 -23.66 0.46
C ILE A 32 -5.97 -22.18 0.57
N LEU A 33 -4.99 -21.85 1.42
CA LEU A 33 -4.44 -20.50 1.49
C LEU A 33 -3.69 -20.16 0.20
N GLN A 34 -2.88 -21.07 -0.32
CA GLN A 34 -2.12 -20.85 -1.55
C GLN A 34 -3.04 -20.67 -2.76
N ILE A 35 -4.15 -21.41 -2.82
CA ILE A 35 -5.20 -21.22 -3.81
C ILE A 35 -5.86 -19.85 -3.64
N LEU A 36 -6.36 -19.51 -2.45
CA LEU A 36 -7.10 -18.26 -2.24
C LEU A 36 -6.22 -17.01 -2.38
N CYS A 37 -4.97 -17.06 -1.93
CA CYS A 37 -4.07 -15.91 -1.97
C CYS A 37 -3.04 -15.96 -3.10
N GLY A 38 -3.00 -16.99 -3.93
CA GLY A 38 -2.04 -17.11 -5.04
C GLY A 38 -2.64 -17.66 -6.32
N GLY A 39 -3.54 -18.64 -6.21
CA GLY A 39 -4.14 -19.38 -7.32
C GLY A 39 -5.44 -18.80 -7.88
N VAL A 40 -6.14 -17.94 -7.16
CA VAL A 40 -7.42 -17.37 -7.58
C VAL A 40 -7.21 -15.97 -8.17
N HIS A 41 -7.71 -15.75 -9.37
CA HIS A 41 -7.73 -14.44 -10.00
C HIS A 41 -9.14 -14.11 -10.49
N ILE A 42 -9.69 -13.00 -10.00
CA ILE A 42 -11.12 -12.67 -10.15
C ILE A 42 -11.56 -12.49 -11.61
N LEU A 43 -10.64 -12.11 -12.50
CA LEU A 43 -10.94 -11.98 -13.91
C LEU A 43 -11.27 -13.34 -14.56
N ASP A 44 -10.69 -14.41 -14.04
CA ASP A 44 -10.81 -15.76 -14.59
C ASP A 44 -11.98 -16.54 -13.98
N PHE A 45 -12.76 -15.91 -13.12
CA PHE A 45 -13.80 -16.58 -12.33
C PHE A 45 -14.83 -17.31 -13.20
N PHE A 46 -15.26 -16.69 -14.30
CA PHE A 46 -16.24 -17.22 -15.25
C PHE A 46 -15.62 -17.72 -16.57
N THR A 47 -14.29 -17.79 -16.66
CA THR A 47 -13.59 -18.23 -17.89
C THR A 47 -13.25 -19.73 -17.88
N ILE A 48 -13.55 -20.39 -16.76
CA ILE A 48 -13.30 -21.81 -16.48
C ILE A 48 -14.62 -22.46 -16.05
N GLU A 49 -14.91 -23.66 -16.56
CA GLU A 49 -16.09 -24.46 -16.22
C GLU A 49 -15.70 -25.67 -15.35
N PRO A 50 -16.50 -26.07 -14.34
CA PRO A 50 -17.79 -25.49 -13.92
C PRO A 50 -17.64 -24.17 -13.16
N GLY A 51 -16.43 -23.67 -12.90
CA GLY A 51 -16.19 -22.40 -12.20
C GLY A 51 -15.05 -22.44 -11.20
N LEU A 52 -14.38 -21.32 -11.01
CA LEU A 52 -13.27 -21.23 -10.07
C LEU A 52 -13.68 -21.56 -8.62
N PHE A 53 -14.92 -21.28 -8.22
CA PHE A 53 -15.46 -21.65 -6.91
C PHE A 53 -15.36 -23.16 -6.61
N HIS A 54 -15.75 -24.00 -7.57
CA HIS A 54 -15.80 -25.44 -7.37
C HIS A 54 -14.43 -26.10 -7.33
N TYR A 55 -13.43 -25.46 -7.95
CA TYR A 55 -12.04 -25.89 -7.93
C TYR A 55 -11.26 -25.33 -6.75
N ALA A 56 -11.58 -24.11 -6.31
CA ALA A 56 -10.83 -23.42 -5.28
C ALA A 56 -11.17 -23.90 -3.86
N LEU A 57 -12.39 -24.41 -3.64
CA LEU A 57 -12.86 -24.77 -2.30
C LEU A 57 -13.10 -26.28 -2.16
N PRO A 58 -12.79 -26.87 -0.99
CA PRO A 58 -13.15 -28.24 -0.66
C PRO A 58 -14.64 -28.51 -0.91
N LYS A 59 -14.97 -29.66 -1.51
CA LYS A 59 -16.35 -30.02 -1.88
C LYS A 59 -17.32 -29.98 -0.71
N GLU A 60 -16.85 -30.30 0.49
CA GLU A 60 -17.65 -30.27 1.72
C GLU A 60 -18.02 -28.84 2.17
N TRP A 61 -17.22 -27.81 1.84
CA TRP A 61 -17.51 -26.42 2.22
C TRP A 61 -18.59 -25.80 1.34
N GLN A 62 -18.66 -26.23 0.08
CA GLN A 62 -19.46 -25.60 -0.96
C GLN A 62 -20.96 -25.51 -0.62
N PRO A 63 -21.65 -26.57 -0.16
CA PRO A 63 -23.08 -26.49 0.15
C PRO A 63 -23.39 -25.50 1.27
N PHE A 64 -22.60 -25.52 2.35
CA PHE A 64 -22.77 -24.61 3.47
C PHE A 64 -22.58 -23.15 3.04
N ILE A 65 -21.47 -22.85 2.35
CA ILE A 65 -21.16 -21.50 1.86
C ILE A 65 -22.25 -20.98 0.93
N LEU A 66 -22.77 -21.82 0.03
CA LEU A 66 -23.86 -21.44 -0.87
C LEU A 66 -25.21 -21.29 -0.17
N SER A 67 -25.40 -21.90 1.01
CA SER A 67 -26.61 -21.71 1.82
C SER A 67 -26.58 -20.41 2.63
N CYS A 68 -25.41 -19.97 3.08
CA CYS A 68 -25.24 -18.82 3.99
C CYS A 68 -25.42 -17.47 3.29
N ASP A 69 -26.06 -16.48 3.93
CA ASP A 69 -26.00 -15.10 3.43
C ASP A 69 -24.55 -14.58 3.45
N ILE A 70 -24.20 -13.65 2.56
CA ILE A 70 -22.82 -13.16 2.46
C ILE A 70 -22.40 -12.38 3.71
N MET A 71 -23.29 -11.60 4.33
CA MET A 71 -22.96 -10.89 5.57
C MET A 71 -22.83 -11.86 6.74
N GLN A 72 -23.71 -12.86 6.82
CA GLN A 72 -23.58 -13.95 7.79
C GLN A 72 -22.27 -14.73 7.61
N LEU A 73 -21.84 -14.98 6.37
CA LEU A 73 -20.55 -15.60 6.09
C LEU A 73 -19.40 -14.72 6.58
N LEU A 74 -19.43 -13.41 6.32
CA LEU A 74 -18.41 -12.47 6.79
C LEU A 74 -18.35 -12.41 8.32
N ASP A 75 -19.49 -12.45 8.99
CA ASP A 75 -19.58 -12.50 10.46
C ASP A 75 -19.00 -13.81 11.00
N LEU A 76 -19.32 -14.95 10.39
CA LEU A 76 -18.71 -16.24 10.74
C LEU A 76 -17.19 -16.24 10.53
N LEU A 77 -16.70 -15.62 9.47
CA LEU A 77 -15.26 -15.54 9.20
C LEU A 77 -14.53 -14.69 10.24
N MET A 78 -15.11 -13.58 10.70
CA MET A 78 -14.35 -12.56 11.44
C MET A 78 -14.81 -12.27 12.88
N ARG A 79 -16.10 -12.45 13.19
CA ARG A 79 -16.74 -11.86 14.39
C ARG A 79 -17.35 -12.91 15.31
N ASP A 80 -17.97 -13.95 14.76
CA ASP A 80 -18.72 -14.93 15.56
C ASP A 80 -17.80 -15.74 16.47
N ASP A 81 -18.33 -16.12 17.63
CA ASP A 81 -17.69 -17.06 18.55
C ASP A 81 -17.80 -18.48 18.01
N LEU A 82 -16.66 -19.03 17.57
CA LEU A 82 -16.60 -20.33 16.91
C LEU A 82 -16.95 -21.51 17.84
N ASP A 83 -16.84 -21.31 19.16
CA ASP A 83 -17.12 -22.36 20.14
C ASP A 83 -18.61 -22.37 20.56
N ASN A 84 -19.35 -21.30 20.25
CA ASN A 84 -20.75 -21.11 20.62
C ASN A 84 -21.64 -20.76 19.42
N LEU A 85 -21.44 -21.44 18.28
CA LEU A 85 -22.23 -21.20 17.08
C LEU A 85 -23.63 -21.82 17.15
N SER A 86 -24.65 -21.03 16.82
CA SER A 86 -26.03 -21.49 16.68
C SER A 86 -26.46 -21.56 15.22
N PHE A 87 -26.70 -22.75 14.69
CA PHE A 87 -27.23 -22.96 13.34
C PHE A 87 -28.58 -23.69 13.37
N GLU A 88 -29.51 -23.29 12.50
CA GLU A 88 -30.79 -23.96 12.31
C GLU A 88 -30.67 -25.14 11.33
N GLY A 89 -31.11 -26.33 11.73
CA GLY A 89 -31.17 -27.53 10.86
C GLY A 89 -29.81 -28.07 10.39
N ASP A 90 -29.77 -28.55 9.14
CA ASP A 90 -28.59 -29.15 8.48
C ASP A 90 -27.57 -28.12 7.96
N GLN A 91 -27.79 -26.82 8.21
CA GLN A 91 -26.92 -25.72 7.76
C GLN A 91 -25.68 -25.53 8.65
N ARG A 92 -25.03 -26.61 9.06
CA ARG A 92 -23.83 -26.51 9.91
C ARG A 92 -22.57 -26.39 9.05
N PRO A 93 -21.62 -25.51 9.42
CA PRO A 93 -20.33 -25.44 8.77
C PRO A 93 -19.58 -26.76 8.98
N PRO A 94 -18.88 -27.27 7.96
CA PRO A 94 -17.97 -28.41 8.13
C PRO A 94 -16.88 -28.10 9.16
N GLU A 95 -16.46 -29.11 9.92
CA GLU A 95 -15.42 -28.94 10.95
C GLU A 95 -14.10 -28.43 10.36
N SER A 96 -13.71 -28.94 9.18
CA SER A 96 -12.52 -28.48 8.46
C SER A 96 -12.60 -26.99 8.07
N PHE A 97 -13.80 -26.46 7.85
CA PHE A 97 -14.00 -25.04 7.57
C PHE A 97 -13.83 -24.20 8.83
N ILE A 98 -14.41 -24.63 9.95
CA ILE A 98 -14.23 -23.96 11.24
C ILE A 98 -12.76 -23.97 11.66
N GLU A 99 -12.08 -25.10 11.49
CA GLU A 99 -10.65 -25.20 11.82
C GLU A 99 -9.79 -24.30 10.94
N TYR A 100 -10.14 -24.14 9.66
CA TYR A 100 -9.48 -23.16 8.79
C TYR A 100 -9.69 -21.73 9.27
N ILE A 101 -10.92 -21.36 9.66
CA ILE A 101 -11.24 -20.04 10.21
C ILE A 101 -10.43 -19.80 11.49
N ARG A 102 -10.44 -20.76 12.41
CA ARG A 102 -9.70 -20.70 13.67
C ARG A 102 -8.20 -20.51 13.42
N THR A 103 -7.64 -21.26 12.49
CA THR A 103 -6.22 -21.16 12.11
C THR A 103 -5.88 -19.77 11.56
N VAL A 104 -6.67 -19.25 10.61
CA VAL A 104 -6.46 -17.91 10.04
C VAL A 104 -6.58 -16.82 11.10
N ARG A 105 -7.56 -16.90 12.01
CA ARG A 105 -7.74 -15.95 13.11
C ARG A 105 -6.54 -15.97 14.08
N ASN A 106 -6.09 -17.16 14.48
CA ASN A 106 -4.96 -17.33 15.41
C ASN A 106 -3.63 -16.82 14.83
N LEU A 107 -3.42 -17.06 13.53
CA LEU A 107 -2.22 -16.63 12.80
C LEU A 107 -2.27 -15.18 12.31
N SER A 108 -3.40 -14.49 12.50
CA SER A 108 -3.51 -13.08 12.16
C SER A 108 -3.04 -12.21 13.33
N LEU A 109 -2.19 -11.22 13.02
CA LEU A 109 -1.78 -10.21 13.99
C LEU A 109 -2.99 -9.39 14.44
N GLY A 110 -3.15 -9.33 15.75
CA GLY A 110 -4.14 -8.56 16.48
C GLY A 110 -4.10 -7.08 16.10
N ARG A 111 -5.30 -6.51 15.98
CA ARG A 111 -5.52 -5.13 15.50
C ARG A 111 -6.16 -4.23 16.54
N THR A 112 -6.40 -4.75 17.74
CA THR A 112 -7.02 -4.01 18.83
C THR A 112 -6.11 -2.88 19.27
N PHE A 113 -6.60 -1.66 19.10
CA PHE A 113 -5.92 -0.45 19.53
C PHE A 113 -6.52 0.04 20.84
N THR A 114 -5.67 0.18 21.85
CA THR A 114 -6.03 0.76 23.13
C THR A 114 -5.33 2.11 23.27
N PRO A 115 -6.05 3.25 23.24
CA PRO A 115 -5.44 4.55 23.48
C PRO A 115 -4.80 4.58 24.87
N GLN A 116 -3.52 4.99 24.96
CA GLN A 116 -2.82 5.06 26.26
C GLN A 116 -3.26 6.25 27.12
N GLU A 117 -3.75 7.35 26.50
CA GLU A 117 -4.21 8.54 27.22
C GLU A 117 -5.72 8.79 27.05
N LEU A 118 -6.36 9.32 28.10
CA LEU A 118 -7.78 9.68 28.07
C LEU A 118 -8.08 10.84 27.09
N LYS A 119 -7.09 11.71 26.79
CA LYS A 119 -7.21 12.81 25.82
C LYS A 119 -5.83 13.20 25.22
N LEU A 120 -5.59 12.80 23.98
CA LEU A 120 -4.45 13.29 23.20
C LEU A 120 -4.54 14.80 22.92
N PRO A 121 -3.40 15.48 22.67
CA PRO A 121 -3.39 16.87 22.24
C PRO A 121 -4.22 17.08 20.97
N ILE A 122 -5.09 18.10 20.99
CA ILE A 122 -5.88 18.47 19.82
C ILE A 122 -4.99 19.25 18.87
N LEU A 123 -4.83 18.77 17.64
CA LEU A 123 -4.10 19.51 16.61
C LEU A 123 -4.76 20.88 16.37
N PRO A 124 -3.98 21.98 16.43
CA PRO A 124 -4.50 23.31 16.09
C PRO A 124 -5.16 23.31 14.71
N ARG A 125 -6.22 24.10 14.54
CA ARG A 125 -6.93 24.21 13.24
C ARG A 125 -6.01 24.58 12.08
N SER A 126 -4.98 25.40 12.36
CA SER A 126 -3.96 25.81 11.41
C SER A 126 -3.05 24.67 10.96
N VAL A 127 -2.84 23.66 11.81
CA VAL A 127 -2.06 22.45 11.52
C VAL A 127 -2.90 21.40 10.78
N ALA A 128 -4.16 21.23 11.20
CA ALA A 128 -5.09 20.24 10.65
C ALA A 128 -5.69 20.60 9.27
N VAL A 129 -5.30 21.74 8.69
CA VAL A 129 -5.79 22.18 7.37
C VAL A 129 -5.50 21.11 6.31
N GLY A 130 -6.54 20.72 5.55
CA GLY A 130 -6.43 19.73 4.48
C GLY A 130 -6.57 18.27 4.93
N MET A 131 -6.57 18.00 6.24
CA MET A 131 -6.74 16.66 6.77
C MET A 131 -8.22 16.25 6.82
N ASN A 132 -8.54 15.05 6.32
CA ASN A 132 -9.84 14.41 6.59
C ASN A 132 -9.84 13.76 7.99
N PRO A 133 -11.00 13.32 8.53
CA PRO A 133 -11.06 12.74 9.88
C PRO A 133 -10.10 11.57 10.11
N LYS A 134 -9.98 10.66 9.13
CA LYS A 134 -9.02 9.55 9.16
C LYS A 134 -7.58 10.06 9.29
N LYS A 135 -7.20 11.07 8.50
CA LYS A 135 -5.84 11.65 8.50
C LYS A 135 -5.54 12.33 9.83
N ILE A 136 -6.50 13.05 10.40
CA ILE A 136 -6.37 13.64 11.74
C ILE A 136 -6.11 12.55 12.78
N HIS A 137 -6.89 11.47 12.75
CA HIS A 137 -6.70 10.32 13.64
C HIS A 137 -5.30 9.70 13.52
N GLU A 138 -4.86 9.39 12.30
CA GLU A 138 -3.52 8.83 12.06
C GLU A 138 -2.41 9.76 12.58
N VAL A 139 -2.45 11.03 12.19
CA VAL A 139 -1.40 12.01 12.53
C VAL A 139 -1.36 12.28 14.02
N THR A 140 -2.52 12.43 14.68
CA THR A 140 -2.58 12.73 16.11
C THR A 140 -2.02 11.58 16.94
N ASN A 141 -2.46 10.35 16.68
CA ASN A 141 -1.99 9.19 17.44
C ASN A 141 -0.52 8.87 17.15
N PHE A 142 -0.07 8.98 15.89
CA PHE A 142 1.32 8.67 15.57
C PHE A 142 2.29 9.72 16.07
N ALA A 143 1.95 11.01 16.01
CA ALA A 143 2.79 12.08 16.53
C ALA A 143 3.02 11.91 18.05
N ASP A 144 1.96 11.64 18.80
CA ASP A 144 2.06 11.30 20.22
C ASP A 144 2.92 10.05 20.46
N TYR A 145 2.67 9.00 19.68
CA TYR A 145 3.40 7.73 19.79
C TYR A 145 4.91 7.92 19.62
N VAL A 146 5.35 8.56 18.53
CA VAL A 146 6.79 8.73 18.26
C VAL A 146 7.44 9.71 19.23
N ASP A 147 6.71 10.71 19.73
CA ASP A 147 7.20 11.63 20.77
C ASP A 147 7.45 10.89 22.10
N ARG A 148 6.49 10.06 22.55
CA ARG A 148 6.67 9.23 23.75
C ARG A 148 7.78 8.21 23.58
N LEU A 149 7.89 7.60 22.40
CA LEU A 149 8.97 6.67 22.08
C LEU A 149 10.32 7.37 22.16
N SER A 150 10.46 8.56 21.57
CA SER A 150 11.67 9.40 21.67
C SER A 150 12.03 9.75 23.12
N ARG A 151 11.04 10.15 23.93
CA ARG A 151 11.28 10.47 25.35
C ARG A 151 11.75 9.26 26.14
N GLY A 152 11.09 8.12 25.96
CA GLY A 152 11.51 6.91 26.64
C GLY A 152 12.91 6.44 26.23
N ILE A 153 13.31 6.65 24.96
CA ILE A 153 14.68 6.32 24.51
C ILE A 153 15.69 7.20 25.28
N ALA A 154 15.41 8.50 25.36
CA ALA A 154 16.26 9.43 26.10
C ALA A 154 16.34 9.08 27.60
N GLU A 155 15.24 8.63 28.21
CA GLU A 155 15.21 8.18 29.61
C GLU A 155 16.03 6.91 29.84
N GLU A 156 16.05 5.98 28.89
CA GLU A 156 16.70 4.69 29.06
C GLU A 156 18.19 4.70 28.68
N SER A 157 18.55 5.30 27.55
CA SER A 157 19.93 5.30 27.04
C SER A 157 20.67 6.63 27.20
N GLY A 158 19.97 7.71 27.56
CA GLY A 158 20.51 9.07 27.51
C GLY A 158 20.62 9.64 26.09
N ASP A 159 20.17 8.89 25.06
CA ASP A 159 20.17 9.36 23.67
C ASP A 159 18.95 10.22 23.37
N GLU A 160 19.11 11.54 23.46
CA GLU A 160 18.09 12.46 22.99
C GLU A 160 18.05 12.47 21.45
N ILE A 161 16.88 12.12 20.89
CA ILE A 161 16.62 12.21 19.45
C ILE A 161 16.58 13.68 19.05
N SER A 162 17.50 14.10 18.18
CA SER A 162 17.60 15.48 17.70
C SER A 162 16.64 15.78 16.56
N HIS A 163 16.45 14.83 15.62
CA HIS A 163 15.57 15.02 14.46
C HIS A 163 14.78 13.75 14.11
N PHE A 164 13.59 13.98 13.58
CA PHE A 164 12.71 12.96 13.03
C PHE A 164 12.77 13.01 11.51
N ILE A 165 13.03 11.88 10.85
CA ILE A 165 13.07 11.78 9.39
C ILE A 165 11.75 11.17 8.92
N ASP A 166 10.88 11.96 8.29
CA ASP A 166 9.58 11.50 7.78
C ASP A 166 9.73 10.97 6.34
N PHE A 167 9.73 9.65 6.21
CA PHE A 167 9.93 8.93 4.96
C PHE A 167 8.68 8.94 4.08
N GLY A 168 8.79 9.53 2.89
CA GLY A 168 7.64 9.67 1.99
C GLY A 168 6.59 10.61 2.57
N SER A 169 7.08 11.73 3.13
CA SER A 169 6.27 12.71 3.87
C SER A 169 5.06 13.25 3.10
N GLY A 170 5.03 13.19 1.76
CA GLY A 170 3.90 13.63 0.97
C GLY A 170 3.64 15.13 1.19
N GLN A 171 2.47 15.44 1.73
CA GLN A 171 2.09 16.81 2.11
C GLN A 171 2.55 17.21 3.52
N ASN A 172 3.37 16.36 4.16
CA ASN A 172 4.02 16.54 5.46
C ASN A 172 3.07 16.83 6.62
N TYR A 173 1.94 16.11 6.66
CA TYR A 173 0.97 16.25 7.73
C TYR A 173 1.52 15.80 9.09
N LEU A 174 2.28 14.71 9.13
CA LEU A 174 2.93 14.22 10.35
C LEU A 174 4.03 15.17 10.79
N GLY A 175 4.96 15.53 9.91
CA GLY A 175 6.06 16.41 10.27
C GLY A 175 5.60 17.79 10.74
N ARG A 176 4.56 18.35 10.14
CA ARG A 176 3.95 19.58 10.65
C ARG A 176 3.37 19.43 12.05
N ALA A 177 2.68 18.32 12.33
CA ALA A 177 2.14 18.06 13.66
C ALA A 177 3.25 17.95 14.70
N LEU A 178 4.32 17.19 14.40
CA LEU A 178 5.49 17.05 15.27
C LEU A 178 6.27 18.35 15.48
N ALA A 179 6.38 19.19 14.45
CA ALA A 179 7.06 20.48 14.55
C ALA A 179 6.23 21.57 15.26
N SER A 180 4.92 21.37 15.40
CA SER A 180 4.04 22.32 16.07
C SER A 180 3.90 22.01 17.56
N GLU A 181 3.38 22.97 18.34
CA GLU A 181 2.96 22.73 19.72
C GLU A 181 1.91 21.60 19.78
N PRO A 182 2.00 20.66 20.75
CA PRO A 182 2.89 20.66 21.91
C PRO A 182 4.27 20.00 21.72
N TYR A 183 4.51 19.32 20.60
CA TYR A 183 5.68 18.45 20.46
C TYR A 183 6.98 19.20 20.14
N ASN A 184 6.91 20.29 19.36
CA ASN A 184 8.05 21.17 19.05
C ASN A 184 9.33 20.42 18.59
N ARG A 185 9.18 19.38 17.77
CA ARG A 185 10.29 18.56 17.27
C ARG A 185 10.91 19.13 15.99
N HIS A 186 12.16 18.78 15.73
CA HIS A 186 12.78 19.06 14.43
C HIS A 186 12.49 17.90 13.48
N VAL A 187 11.92 18.21 12.32
CA VAL A 187 11.49 17.20 11.35
C VAL A 187 12.10 17.48 9.99
N VAL A 188 12.63 16.42 9.38
CA VAL A 188 13.14 16.41 8.01
C VAL A 188 12.19 15.58 7.17
N GLY A 189 11.41 16.26 6.33
CA GLY A 189 10.52 15.61 5.37
C GLY A 189 11.29 15.18 4.13
N VAL A 190 11.36 13.87 3.87
CA VAL A 190 11.98 13.32 2.65
C VAL A 190 10.88 12.94 1.67
N GLU A 191 10.90 13.54 0.48
CA GLU A 191 9.87 13.34 -0.54
C GLU A 191 10.49 13.41 -1.94
N GLY A 192 10.14 12.43 -2.78
CA GLY A 192 10.67 12.30 -4.14
C GLY A 192 9.86 13.06 -5.20
N ARG A 193 8.66 13.55 -4.88
CA ARG A 193 7.78 14.28 -5.81
C ARG A 193 7.69 15.75 -5.43
N GLU A 194 8.24 16.61 -6.28
CA GLU A 194 8.25 18.08 -6.06
C GLU A 194 6.85 18.69 -5.87
N ILE A 195 5.82 18.13 -6.51
CA ILE A 195 4.44 18.59 -6.35
C ILE A 195 3.94 18.41 -4.91
N ASN A 196 4.35 17.34 -4.24
CA ASN A 196 4.00 17.06 -2.85
C ASN A 196 4.72 18.04 -1.92
N VAL A 197 6.03 18.27 -2.14
CA VAL A 197 6.83 19.25 -1.40
C VAL A 197 6.23 20.66 -1.52
N THR A 198 5.87 21.06 -2.74
CA THR A 198 5.26 22.38 -2.98
C THR A 198 3.93 22.54 -2.24
N ALA A 199 3.09 21.50 -2.26
CA ALA A 199 1.83 21.50 -1.51
C ALA A 199 2.06 21.57 0.01
N ALA A 200 3.08 20.86 0.52
CA ALA A 200 3.46 20.86 1.93
C ALA A 200 3.88 22.27 2.39
N ARG A 201 4.79 22.92 1.65
CA ARG A 201 5.24 24.31 1.92
C ARG A 201 4.08 25.30 1.97
N GLY A 202 3.11 25.17 1.07
CA GLY A 202 1.92 26.03 1.06
C GLY A 202 1.08 25.89 2.33
N LEU A 203 0.98 24.68 2.87
CA LEU A 203 0.27 24.42 4.10
C LEU A 203 1.09 24.82 5.35
N ASP A 204 2.42 24.79 5.31
CA ASP A 204 3.28 25.24 6.42
C ASP A 204 3.15 26.74 6.70
N ILE A 205 2.88 27.53 5.66
CA ILE A 205 2.51 28.94 5.80
C ILE A 205 1.20 29.08 6.59
N SER A 206 0.23 28.21 6.33
CA SER A 206 -1.07 28.26 7.02
C SER A 206 -0.97 27.80 8.48
N SER A 207 0.01 26.96 8.81
CA SER A 207 0.25 26.49 10.18
C SER A 207 1.12 27.43 11.00
N GLY A 208 1.78 28.40 10.36
CA GLY A 208 2.71 29.33 11.00
C GLY A 208 4.14 28.78 11.16
N LEU A 209 4.45 27.64 10.54
CA LEU A 209 5.82 27.08 10.52
C LEU A 209 6.71 27.73 9.45
N ALA A 210 6.10 28.32 8.42
CA ALA A 210 6.82 29.03 7.38
C ALA A 210 6.29 30.47 7.23
N ILE A 211 7.18 31.41 6.99
CA ILE A 211 6.82 32.80 6.76
C ILE A 211 6.47 32.97 5.30
N LYS A 212 5.31 33.58 5.05
CA LYS A 212 4.90 33.92 3.69
C LYS A 212 5.88 34.96 3.12
N PRO A 213 6.58 34.67 2.01
CA PRO A 213 7.51 35.62 1.43
C PRO A 213 6.77 36.89 1.00
N LYS A 214 7.25 38.04 1.47
CA LYS A 214 6.67 39.35 1.13
C LYS A 214 7.36 39.90 -0.11
N VAL A 215 6.65 39.95 -1.23
CA VAL A 215 7.19 40.55 -2.46
C VAL A 215 7.06 42.06 -2.40
N MET A 216 8.17 42.74 -2.07
CA MET A 216 8.27 44.19 -2.10
C MET A 216 8.57 44.65 -3.53
N ARG A 217 7.57 45.25 -4.19
CA ARG A 217 7.72 45.75 -5.57
C ARG A 217 7.86 47.26 -5.61
N ASN A 218 8.83 47.77 -6.36
CA ASN A 218 8.90 49.20 -6.67
C ASN A 218 7.70 49.61 -7.54
N LYS A 219 6.79 50.43 -6.98
CA LYS A 219 5.53 50.84 -7.63
C LYS A 219 5.73 51.47 -9.02
N LYS A 220 6.80 52.25 -9.22
CA LYS A 220 7.09 52.91 -10.51
C LYS A 220 7.55 51.89 -11.57
N LEU A 221 8.44 50.98 -11.18
CA LEU A 221 9.00 49.97 -12.07
C LEU A 221 7.94 48.91 -12.45
N TRP A 222 7.15 48.46 -11.47
CA TRP A 222 6.05 47.53 -11.71
C TRP A 222 4.96 48.12 -12.62
N SER A 223 4.69 49.42 -12.51
CA SER A 223 3.78 50.11 -13.42
C SER A 223 4.31 50.19 -14.84
N LYS A 224 5.64 50.33 -15.03
CA LYS A 224 6.28 50.25 -16.35
C LYS A 224 6.18 48.84 -16.94
N ILE A 225 6.51 47.80 -16.16
CA ILE A 225 6.38 46.39 -16.58
C ILE A 225 4.94 46.09 -17.05
N LYS A 226 3.93 46.53 -16.28
CA LYS A 226 2.51 46.37 -16.67
C LYS A 226 2.15 47.09 -17.98
N LYS A 227 2.73 48.26 -18.23
CA LYS A 227 2.52 49.01 -19.49
C LYS A 227 3.21 48.30 -20.66
N THR A 228 4.43 47.82 -20.47
CA THR A 228 5.20 47.08 -21.49
C THR A 228 4.53 45.75 -21.85
N ARG A 229 3.93 45.05 -20.87
CA ARG A 229 3.16 43.82 -21.11
C ARG A 229 1.89 44.05 -21.94
N GLY A 230 1.29 45.24 -21.85
CA GLY A 230 0.00 45.54 -22.48
C GLY A 230 -1.21 44.83 -21.83
N PRO A 231 -2.44 45.18 -22.25
CA PRO A 231 -3.69 44.61 -21.71
C PRO A 231 -3.98 43.17 -22.20
N GLU A 232 -3.52 42.80 -23.39
CA GLU A 232 -3.76 41.46 -23.99
C GLU A 232 -2.91 40.35 -23.37
N GLY A 233 -1.72 40.68 -22.85
CA GLY A 233 -0.81 39.73 -22.15
C GLY A 233 -1.19 39.45 -20.70
N GLN A 234 -2.45 39.67 -20.29
CA GLN A 234 -2.84 39.53 -18.88
C GLN A 234 -2.79 38.09 -18.36
N ALA A 235 -3.14 37.14 -19.24
CA ALA A 235 -3.22 35.70 -18.95
C ALA A 235 -1.99 34.91 -19.44
N ASP A 236 -1.03 35.57 -20.11
CA ASP A 236 0.16 34.94 -20.71
C ASP A 236 1.40 35.11 -19.79
N PRO A 237 1.93 34.00 -19.22
CA PRO A 237 3.14 34.02 -18.41
C PRO A 237 4.39 34.49 -19.17
N ASP A 238 4.50 34.18 -20.47
CA ASP A 238 5.68 34.48 -21.27
C ASP A 238 5.77 35.97 -21.62
N ALA A 239 4.61 36.59 -21.88
CA ALA A 239 4.50 38.03 -22.04
C ALA A 239 4.94 38.80 -20.77
N MET A 240 4.64 38.25 -19.58
CA MET A 240 5.10 38.83 -18.31
C MET A 240 6.61 38.70 -18.16
N ALA A 241 7.17 37.52 -18.42
CA ALA A 241 8.62 37.28 -18.31
C ALA A 241 9.41 38.18 -19.25
N LYS A 242 8.93 38.37 -20.49
CA LYS A 242 9.53 39.28 -21.47
C LYS A 242 9.50 40.73 -21.01
N ALA A 243 8.35 41.22 -20.52
CA ALA A 243 8.22 42.58 -20.01
C ALA A 243 9.11 42.85 -18.79
N ILE A 244 9.32 41.84 -17.93
CA ILE A 244 10.27 41.92 -16.81
C ILE A 244 11.70 42.07 -17.35
N ARG A 245 12.14 41.21 -18.28
CA ARG A 245 13.49 41.29 -18.86
C ARG A 245 13.77 42.62 -19.55
N GLU A 246 12.78 43.21 -20.21
CA GLU A 246 12.96 44.48 -20.93
C GLU A 246 13.05 45.71 -19.99
N VAL A 247 12.34 45.68 -18.85
CA VAL A 247 12.23 46.84 -17.96
C VAL A 247 13.14 46.76 -16.74
N ALA A 248 13.51 45.55 -16.32
CA ALA A 248 14.26 45.27 -15.09
C ALA A 248 15.71 44.81 -15.36
N VAL A 249 16.30 45.23 -16.48
CA VAL A 249 17.73 45.04 -16.76
C VAL A 249 18.54 45.71 -15.64
N ASP A 250 19.42 44.96 -14.97
CA ASP A 250 20.26 45.41 -13.84
C ASP A 250 19.52 45.84 -12.55
N THR A 251 18.45 45.14 -12.16
CA THR A 251 17.83 45.35 -10.84
C THR A 251 17.80 44.08 -9.99
N ASP A 252 18.26 44.15 -8.74
CA ASP A 252 18.22 43.07 -7.73
C ASP A 252 16.81 42.78 -7.16
N PHE A 253 15.74 43.21 -7.85
CA PHE A 253 14.37 42.98 -7.37
C PHE A 253 13.82 41.66 -7.93
N ASP A 254 13.28 40.82 -7.03
CA ASP A 254 12.58 39.60 -7.45
C ASP A 254 11.14 39.91 -7.92
N PHE A 255 10.89 39.64 -9.20
CA PHE A 255 9.59 39.86 -9.83
C PHE A 255 8.75 38.59 -9.97
N ARG A 256 9.24 37.44 -9.50
CA ARG A 256 8.50 36.18 -9.53
C ARG A 256 7.18 36.32 -8.74
N PRO A 257 6.12 35.63 -9.17
CA PRO A 257 4.92 35.44 -8.36
C PRO A 257 5.25 34.89 -6.97
N VAL A 258 4.48 35.28 -5.94
CA VAL A 258 4.67 34.82 -4.54
C VAL A 258 4.72 33.29 -4.42
N ARG A 259 3.99 32.58 -5.30
CA ARG A 259 3.94 31.11 -5.37
C ARG A 259 5.24 30.45 -5.88
N GLU A 260 6.14 31.24 -6.49
CA GLU A 260 7.42 30.80 -7.05
C GLU A 260 8.61 31.24 -6.17
N LEU A 261 8.31 31.80 -4.99
CA LEU A 261 9.30 32.11 -3.97
C LEU A 261 9.33 31.00 -2.93
N ASP A 262 10.53 30.65 -2.49
CA ASP A 262 10.70 29.72 -1.39
C ASP A 262 10.14 30.33 -0.10
N ALA A 263 9.43 29.51 0.66
CA ALA A 263 8.97 29.92 1.97
C ALA A 263 10.18 30.01 2.91
N GLU A 264 10.25 31.07 3.71
CA GLU A 264 11.32 31.25 4.69
C GLU A 264 10.96 30.48 5.96
N TYR A 265 11.90 29.67 6.45
CA TYR A 265 11.79 28.96 7.72
C TYR A 265 12.76 29.60 8.71
N THR A 266 12.24 30.10 9.82
CA THR A 266 13.06 30.70 10.89
C THR A 266 13.13 29.71 12.05
N ALA A 267 14.30 29.12 12.28
CA ALA A 267 14.54 28.31 13.46
C ALA A 267 14.53 29.22 14.70
N GLU A 268 13.58 29.02 15.60
CA GLU A 268 13.52 29.71 16.90
C GLU A 268 13.82 28.71 18.02
N GLN A 269 14.61 29.14 19.00
CA GLN A 269 15.00 28.28 20.10
C GLN A 269 13.78 27.80 20.90
N GLY A 270 13.60 26.48 21.01
CA GLY A 270 12.48 25.87 21.73
C GLY A 270 11.20 25.68 20.91
N LYS A 271 11.18 26.08 19.63
CA LYS A 271 10.11 25.75 18.69
C LYS A 271 10.54 24.62 17.76
N GLY A 272 9.58 23.82 17.30
CA GLY A 272 9.87 22.83 16.28
C GLY A 272 10.17 23.46 14.92
N PHE A 273 10.79 22.67 14.05
CA PHE A 273 11.29 23.12 12.76
C PHE A 273 11.03 22.05 11.70
N VAL A 274 10.77 22.47 10.47
CA VAL A 274 10.58 21.58 9.32
C VAL A 274 11.58 21.93 8.24
N GLN A 275 12.34 20.93 7.81
CA GLN A 275 13.20 20.98 6.62
C GLN A 275 12.69 20.00 5.58
N TYR A 276 12.80 20.35 4.29
CA TYR A 276 12.48 19.45 3.19
C TYR A 276 13.73 19.10 2.40
N ILE A 277 13.95 17.81 2.21
CA ILE A 277 15.02 17.30 1.36
C ILE A 277 14.37 16.53 0.21
N SER A 278 14.61 17.01 -1.01
CA SER A 278 14.19 16.32 -2.22
C SER A 278 15.14 15.17 -2.47
N GLY A 279 14.64 13.95 -2.42
CA GLY A 279 15.44 12.75 -2.59
C GLY A 279 14.58 11.56 -2.98
N LYS A 280 14.98 10.84 -4.02
CA LYS A 280 14.37 9.55 -4.34
C LYS A 280 15.00 8.50 -3.44
N LEU A 281 14.24 8.02 -2.46
CA LEU A 281 14.65 6.90 -1.61
C LEU A 281 14.56 5.60 -2.40
N ASP A 282 15.67 5.18 -2.98
CA ASP A 282 15.84 3.92 -3.69
C ASP A 282 16.63 2.87 -2.88
N SER A 283 17.11 3.26 -1.69
CA SER A 283 17.70 2.38 -0.70
C SER A 283 17.42 2.90 0.72
N GLY A 284 17.88 2.14 1.72
CA GLY A 284 17.90 2.60 3.12
C GLY A 284 19.10 3.48 3.49
N ASP A 285 20.05 3.71 2.59
CA ASP A 285 21.20 4.60 2.86
C ASP A 285 20.73 6.07 2.80
N LEU A 286 20.98 6.81 3.88
CA LEU A 286 20.57 8.20 4.05
C LEU A 286 21.76 9.15 4.09
N GLY A 287 22.97 8.74 3.71
CA GLY A 287 24.16 9.58 3.76
C GLY A 287 23.96 10.97 3.15
N ASP A 288 23.37 11.04 1.95
CA ASP A 288 23.07 12.30 1.25
C ASP A 288 22.00 13.15 1.95
N VAL A 289 20.99 12.50 2.56
CA VAL A 289 19.93 13.18 3.30
C VAL A 289 20.52 13.75 4.59
N ILE A 290 21.29 12.96 5.34
CA ILE A 290 21.92 13.35 6.61
C ILE A 290 22.91 14.50 6.39
N ALA A 291 23.67 14.47 5.29
CA ALA A 291 24.62 15.54 4.95
C ALA A 291 23.95 16.91 4.69
N GLN A 292 22.67 16.91 4.30
CA GLN A 292 21.89 18.12 4.03
C GLN A 292 21.12 18.64 5.25
N ILE A 293 21.08 17.90 6.37
CA ILE A 293 20.37 18.34 7.57
C ILE A 293 21.05 19.58 8.15
N GLU A 294 20.29 20.65 8.30
CA GLU A 294 20.77 21.88 8.92
C GLU A 294 20.86 21.70 10.43
N ASN A 295 22.02 21.97 11.02
CA ASN A 295 22.25 21.83 12.47
C ASN A 295 21.75 23.03 13.31
N GLY A 296 20.97 23.95 12.73
CA GLY A 296 20.72 25.27 13.31
C GLY A 296 22.01 26.08 13.47
N ASP A 297 21.96 27.22 14.18
CA ASP A 297 23.07 28.16 14.46
C ASP A 297 24.19 27.57 15.35
N ALA A 298 24.60 26.32 15.13
CA ALA A 298 25.78 25.75 15.73
C ALA A 298 27.03 26.34 15.06
N SER A 299 27.80 27.12 15.82
CA SER A 299 29.13 27.59 15.40
C SER A 299 29.99 26.43 14.87
N GLU A 300 30.89 26.70 13.91
CA GLU A 300 31.70 25.72 13.18
C GLU A 300 32.52 24.73 14.05
N GLY A 301 32.54 24.88 15.37
CA GLY A 301 33.20 24.00 16.34
C GLY A 301 32.31 23.05 17.16
N GLU A 302 30.97 23.14 17.11
CA GLU A 302 30.05 22.32 17.91
C GLU A 302 28.98 21.61 17.04
N LYS A 303 29.39 20.89 15.99
CA LYS A 303 28.46 19.97 15.32
C LYS A 303 28.12 18.82 16.29
N LYS A 304 27.03 18.97 17.06
CA LYS A 304 26.46 17.89 17.86
C LYS A 304 26.22 16.69 16.96
N GLU A 305 26.55 15.51 17.46
CA GLU A 305 26.27 14.26 16.78
C GLU A 305 24.75 14.12 16.55
N LEU A 306 24.36 13.93 15.29
CA LEU A 306 22.95 13.76 14.94
C LEU A 306 22.45 12.40 15.43
N LYS A 307 21.40 12.41 16.24
CA LYS A 307 20.67 11.23 16.71
C LYS A 307 19.28 11.28 16.12
N LEU A 308 19.06 10.44 15.13
CA LEU A 308 17.92 10.53 14.23
C LEU A 308 16.93 9.39 14.49
N MET A 309 15.65 9.67 14.29
CA MET A 309 14.60 8.66 14.28
C MET A 309 13.90 8.65 12.92
N ALA A 310 13.91 7.52 12.22
CA ALA A 310 13.14 7.38 10.98
C ALA A 310 11.69 7.05 11.31
N VAL A 311 10.76 7.82 10.79
CA VAL A 311 9.32 7.64 11.01
C VAL A 311 8.58 7.62 9.69
N SER A 312 7.44 6.93 9.66
CA SER A 312 6.54 7.02 8.51
C SER A 312 5.12 6.54 8.82
N ILE A 313 4.16 7.19 8.15
CA ILE A 313 2.79 6.70 8.05
C ILE A 313 2.49 6.48 6.56
N HIS A 314 2.00 5.30 6.21
CA HIS A 314 1.72 4.89 4.83
C HIS A 314 2.96 4.72 3.94
N SER A 315 4.04 4.14 4.46
CA SER A 315 5.15 3.72 3.61
C SER A 315 4.68 2.65 2.61
N CYS A 316 4.54 3.05 1.36
CA CYS A 316 4.05 2.22 0.26
C CYS A 316 5.16 1.34 -0.29
N GLY A 317 4.89 0.05 -0.53
CA GLY A 317 5.87 -0.88 -1.10
C GLY A 317 7.19 -0.88 -0.34
N ASN A 318 8.30 -0.89 -1.10
CA ASN A 318 9.67 -0.97 -0.56
C ASN A 318 10.09 0.23 0.30
N LEU A 319 9.35 1.34 0.29
CA LEU A 319 9.66 2.46 1.17
C LEU A 319 9.69 2.03 2.65
N SER A 320 8.83 1.08 3.02
CA SER A 320 8.84 0.50 4.37
C SER A 320 10.10 -0.34 4.63
N HIS A 321 10.63 -1.02 3.62
CA HIS A 321 11.89 -1.77 3.73
C HIS A 321 13.08 -0.83 3.86
N PHE A 322 13.10 0.24 3.07
CA PHE A 322 14.14 1.27 3.14
C PHE A 322 14.16 1.99 4.49
N GLY A 323 12.98 2.34 5.02
CA GLY A 323 12.86 2.94 6.35
C GLY A 323 13.36 2.04 7.48
N ILE A 324 13.14 0.72 7.38
CA ILE A 324 13.66 -0.25 8.37
C ILE A 324 15.18 -0.45 8.19
N ARG A 325 15.66 -0.63 6.95
CA ARG A 325 17.09 -0.78 6.64
C ARG A 325 17.91 0.45 7.01
N SER A 326 17.32 1.64 7.04
CA SER A 326 18.04 2.87 7.38
C SER A 326 18.66 2.84 8.76
N MET A 327 18.07 2.11 9.72
CA MET A 327 18.69 1.87 11.02
C MET A 327 20.05 1.18 10.90
N LEU A 328 20.15 0.15 10.05
CA LEU A 328 21.35 -0.66 9.93
C LEU A 328 22.41 0.03 9.10
N LEU A 329 21.99 0.74 8.06
CA LEU A 329 22.88 1.37 7.09
C LEU A 329 23.45 2.71 7.58
N ASN A 330 22.78 3.38 8.52
CA ASN A 330 23.17 4.73 8.96
C ASN A 330 23.44 4.76 10.46
N GLN A 331 24.65 5.16 10.87
CA GLN A 331 25.04 5.22 12.28
C GLN A 331 24.18 6.19 13.09
N ASN A 332 23.84 7.34 12.51
CA ASN A 332 23.03 8.38 13.16
C ASN A 332 21.59 7.97 13.46
N ILE A 333 21.03 6.96 12.78
CA ILE A 333 19.67 6.48 13.04
C ILE A 333 19.69 5.61 14.30
N ARG A 334 19.07 6.11 15.38
CA ARG A 334 18.97 5.44 16.68
C ARG A 334 17.68 4.64 16.82
N ALA A 335 16.61 5.06 16.15
CA ALA A 335 15.32 4.38 16.21
C ALA A 335 14.56 4.46 14.88
N VAL A 336 13.68 3.50 14.64
CA VAL A 336 12.74 3.51 13.51
C VAL A 336 11.33 3.19 14.01
N ALA A 337 10.32 3.84 13.44
CA ALA A 337 8.91 3.55 13.65
C ALA A 337 8.17 3.66 12.32
N ILE A 338 7.92 2.52 11.67
CA ILE A 338 7.51 2.45 10.26
C ILE A 338 6.16 1.77 10.12
N VAL A 339 5.18 2.48 9.54
CA VAL A 339 3.85 1.92 9.20
C VAL A 339 3.76 1.66 7.70
N GLY A 340 3.65 0.40 7.30
CA GLY A 340 3.42 -0.01 5.90
C GLY A 340 1.94 0.01 5.51
N CYS A 341 1.63 0.21 4.21
CA CYS A 341 0.23 0.23 3.75
C CYS A 341 -0.08 -0.46 2.41
N CYS A 342 0.74 -0.25 1.37
CA CYS A 342 0.48 -0.71 0.01
C CYS A 342 1.42 -1.87 -0.34
N TYR A 343 1.11 -3.07 0.17
CA TYR A 343 1.92 -4.26 -0.05
C TYR A 343 1.95 -4.70 -1.51
N ASN A 344 0.92 -4.38 -2.30
CA ASN A 344 0.89 -4.62 -3.74
C ASN A 344 2.00 -3.90 -4.53
N LEU A 345 2.63 -2.90 -3.93
CA LEU A 345 3.77 -2.15 -4.50
C LEU A 345 5.13 -2.66 -4.01
N LEU A 346 5.17 -3.74 -3.22
CA LEU A 346 6.42 -4.41 -2.90
C LEU A 346 7.02 -5.03 -4.17
N THR A 347 8.33 -5.18 -4.19
CA THR A 347 9.04 -6.05 -5.15
C THR A 347 9.40 -7.37 -4.47
N GLU A 348 9.65 -8.41 -5.26
CA GLU A 348 10.10 -9.71 -4.75
C GLU A 348 11.63 -9.82 -4.87
N LYS A 349 12.28 -10.25 -3.80
CA LYS A 349 13.71 -10.60 -3.71
C LYS A 349 13.98 -11.93 -4.36
N LEU A 350 13.13 -12.90 -4.04
CA LEU A 350 13.17 -14.21 -4.66
C LEU A 350 12.55 -14.05 -6.06
N GLY A 351 13.10 -14.77 -7.04
CA GLY A 351 12.65 -14.72 -8.42
C GLY A 351 11.20 -15.10 -8.64
N PRO A 352 10.77 -15.28 -9.91
CA PRO A 352 9.43 -15.76 -10.19
C PRO A 352 9.11 -17.03 -9.36
N PRO A 353 7.83 -17.24 -9.00
CA PRO A 353 7.36 -18.42 -8.31
C PRO A 353 8.05 -19.71 -8.79
N THR A 354 8.68 -20.47 -7.89
CA THR A 354 9.19 -21.79 -8.26
C THR A 354 8.00 -22.73 -8.43
N TYR A 355 8.07 -23.65 -9.39
CA TYR A 355 7.03 -24.68 -9.66
C TYR A 355 6.73 -25.61 -8.48
N LYS A 356 7.47 -25.50 -7.37
CA LYS A 356 7.24 -26.23 -6.13
C LYS A 356 6.18 -25.58 -5.24
N TYR A 357 5.82 -24.31 -5.49
CA TYR A 357 4.64 -23.67 -4.91
C TYR A 357 3.42 -23.90 -5.82
N ALA A 358 2.70 -25.00 -5.56
CA ALA A 358 1.74 -25.60 -6.48
C ALA A 358 0.68 -24.65 -7.10
N TYR A 359 0.30 -23.58 -6.41
CA TYR A 359 -0.79 -22.70 -6.84
C TYR A 359 -0.38 -21.24 -7.05
N LEU A 360 0.91 -20.90 -6.95
CA LEU A 360 1.35 -19.52 -7.08
C LEU A 360 1.42 -19.14 -8.57
N ARG A 361 0.35 -18.52 -9.09
CA ARG A 361 0.32 -18.10 -10.51
C ARG A 361 1.40 -17.05 -10.80
N PRO A 362 2.02 -17.10 -12.00
CA PRO A 362 2.90 -16.03 -12.46
C PRO A 362 2.13 -14.72 -12.61
N THR A 363 2.82 -13.60 -12.41
CA THR A 363 2.22 -12.28 -12.67
C THR A 363 2.22 -12.03 -14.17
N LEU A 364 1.04 -12.05 -14.79
CA LEU A 364 0.90 -11.87 -16.24
C LEU A 364 0.90 -10.40 -16.65
N GLU A 365 1.53 -10.10 -17.79
CA GLU A 365 1.51 -8.77 -18.37
C GLU A 365 0.14 -8.45 -18.98
N ALA A 366 -0.39 -7.27 -18.64
CA ALA A 366 -1.64 -6.81 -19.22
C ALA A 366 -1.43 -6.36 -20.67
N ILE A 367 -2.35 -6.73 -21.57
CA ILE A 367 -2.23 -6.44 -23.02
C ILE A 367 -2.11 -4.93 -23.29
N ASN A 368 -2.70 -4.11 -22.42
CA ASN A 368 -2.71 -2.66 -22.51
C ASN A 368 -1.98 -1.97 -21.33
N GLY A 369 -1.07 -2.71 -20.67
CA GLY A 369 -0.24 -2.21 -19.58
C GLY A 369 1.15 -1.75 -20.04
N ARG A 370 1.87 -1.02 -19.18
CA ARG A 370 3.31 -0.81 -19.39
C ARG A 370 4.04 -2.08 -19.00
N ILE A 371 5.05 -2.45 -19.80
CA ILE A 371 5.99 -3.56 -19.57
C ILE A 371 6.51 -3.47 -18.13
N MET A 372 6.32 -4.52 -17.34
CA MET A 372 6.88 -4.58 -15.99
C MET A 372 7.83 -5.76 -15.88
N ARG A 373 9.08 -5.49 -16.28
CA ARG A 373 10.30 -6.20 -15.90
C ARG A 373 10.52 -6.32 -14.37
N GLU A 374 9.58 -5.92 -13.51
CA GLU A 374 9.83 -5.80 -12.05
C GLU A 374 9.68 -7.09 -11.26
N SER A 375 8.83 -8.03 -11.67
CA SER A 375 8.74 -9.35 -11.01
C SER A 375 9.96 -10.22 -11.28
N GLU A 376 10.69 -9.96 -12.37
CA GLU A 376 11.95 -10.61 -12.73
C GLU A 376 13.18 -9.85 -12.23
N LYS A 377 13.01 -8.71 -11.54
CA LYS A 377 14.17 -7.90 -11.07
C LYS A 377 15.00 -8.59 -10.00
N HIS A 378 14.47 -9.64 -9.34
CA HIS A 378 15.11 -10.27 -8.17
C HIS A 378 15.64 -9.21 -7.19
N ASP A 379 14.76 -8.29 -6.81
CA ASP A 379 15.15 -7.08 -6.11
C ASP A 379 15.68 -7.43 -4.73
N GLN A 380 16.99 -7.32 -4.52
CA GLN A 380 17.64 -7.68 -3.26
C GLN A 380 17.11 -6.88 -2.05
N GLN A 381 16.43 -5.76 -2.28
CA GLN A 381 15.79 -4.95 -1.26
C GLN A 381 14.27 -5.20 -1.12
N GLY A 382 13.71 -6.09 -1.92
CA GLY A 382 12.32 -6.52 -1.90
C GLY A 382 11.98 -7.48 -0.76
N PHE A 383 10.79 -8.09 -0.84
CA PHE A 383 10.32 -9.12 0.09
C PHE A 383 10.85 -10.51 -0.33
N PRO A 384 11.26 -11.39 0.60
CA PRO A 384 11.39 -11.15 2.04
C PRO A 384 12.64 -10.35 2.40
N MET A 385 12.57 -9.60 3.49
CA MET A 385 13.71 -8.87 4.07
C MET A 385 14.63 -9.81 4.86
N SER A 386 14.06 -10.68 5.69
CA SER A 386 14.79 -11.56 6.60
C SER A 386 15.41 -12.76 5.88
N GLU A 387 16.52 -13.24 6.42
CA GLU A 387 17.19 -14.44 5.91
C GLU A 387 16.39 -15.70 6.25
N THR A 388 15.72 -15.74 7.40
CA THR A 388 14.80 -16.81 7.81
C THR A 388 13.71 -17.04 6.76
N PHE A 389 13.06 -15.96 6.29
CA PHE A 389 12.01 -16.06 5.29
C PHE A 389 12.60 -16.28 3.88
N SER A 390 13.75 -15.67 3.59
CA SER A 390 14.44 -15.85 2.30
C SER A 390 14.92 -17.28 2.07
N LYS A 391 15.23 -18.02 3.14
CA LYS A 391 15.78 -19.40 3.08
C LYS A 391 14.83 -20.46 3.60
N TYR A 392 13.58 -20.10 3.92
CA TYR A 392 12.62 -21.05 4.48
C TYR A 392 12.50 -22.30 3.60
N LYS A 393 12.71 -23.48 4.22
CA LYS A 393 12.76 -24.80 3.56
C LYS A 393 13.69 -24.89 2.33
N GLY A 394 14.72 -24.05 2.27
CA GLY A 394 15.71 -24.02 1.18
C GLY A 394 15.28 -23.26 -0.07
N GLU A 395 14.05 -22.72 -0.11
CA GLU A 395 13.51 -22.05 -1.30
C GLU A 395 13.00 -20.63 -1.04
N GLY A 396 12.66 -20.34 0.21
CA GLY A 396 12.14 -19.06 0.67
C GLY A 396 10.66 -18.83 0.36
N ILE A 397 10.08 -17.83 1.04
CA ILE A 397 8.69 -17.42 0.90
C ILE A 397 8.51 -16.41 -0.22
N ARG A 398 7.52 -16.63 -1.10
CA ARG A 398 7.19 -15.75 -2.24
C ARG A 398 5.73 -15.30 -2.16
N LEU A 399 5.45 -14.08 -2.63
CA LEU A 399 4.10 -13.55 -2.74
C LEU A 399 3.86 -12.99 -4.13
N ASN A 400 2.87 -13.53 -4.85
CA ASN A 400 2.46 -12.95 -6.12
C ASN A 400 1.64 -11.67 -5.91
N ILE A 401 1.34 -10.96 -7.02
CA ILE A 401 0.61 -9.70 -6.95
C ILE A 401 -0.78 -9.85 -6.29
N THR A 402 -1.45 -10.99 -6.48
CA THR A 402 -2.74 -11.28 -5.84
C THR A 402 -2.60 -11.30 -4.33
N ALA A 403 -1.67 -12.08 -3.78
CA ALA A 403 -1.44 -12.18 -2.34
C ALA A 403 -1.24 -10.79 -1.71
N ARG A 404 -0.38 -9.99 -2.34
CA ARG A 404 0.01 -8.66 -1.84
C ARG A 404 -1.12 -7.64 -1.98
N MET A 405 -1.93 -7.73 -3.03
CA MET A 405 -3.13 -6.92 -3.19
C MET A 405 -4.20 -7.29 -2.16
N MET A 406 -4.37 -8.59 -1.87
CA MET A 406 -5.35 -9.05 -0.89
C MET A 406 -4.92 -8.70 0.54
N ALA A 407 -3.63 -8.71 0.86
CA ALA A 407 -3.09 -8.21 2.12
C ALA A 407 -3.39 -6.72 2.35
N CYS A 408 -3.73 -5.98 1.28
CA CYS A 408 -4.17 -4.59 1.34
C CYS A 408 -5.69 -4.44 1.57
N GLN A 409 -6.45 -5.51 1.83
CA GLN A 409 -7.86 -5.42 2.24
C GLN A 409 -8.00 -5.20 3.75
N ALA A 410 -9.20 -4.81 4.18
CA ALA A 410 -9.55 -4.58 5.58
C ALA A 410 -10.98 -5.10 5.85
N PRO A 411 -11.20 -6.43 5.81
CA PRO A 411 -12.54 -7.02 5.77
C PRO A 411 -13.35 -6.78 7.06
N PHE A 412 -12.70 -6.54 8.20
CA PHE A 412 -13.38 -6.19 9.46
C PHE A 412 -14.19 -4.89 9.37
N ASN A 413 -13.82 -3.97 8.46
CA ASN A 413 -14.53 -2.70 8.24
C ASN A 413 -15.60 -2.79 7.14
N TRP A 414 -15.83 -3.96 6.54
CA TRP A 414 -16.80 -4.11 5.48
C TRP A 414 -18.22 -4.04 6.03
N SER A 415 -18.95 -2.99 5.63
CA SER A 415 -20.38 -2.85 5.86
C SER A 415 -21.18 -3.53 4.74
N GLU A 416 -22.46 -3.85 4.98
CA GLU A 416 -23.35 -4.39 3.96
C GLU A 416 -23.36 -3.55 2.67
N LYS A 417 -23.45 -2.22 2.82
CA LYS A 417 -23.48 -1.29 1.70
C LYS A 417 -22.16 -1.27 0.93
N ASP A 418 -21.03 -1.26 1.64
CA ASP A 418 -19.71 -1.24 1.00
C ASP A 418 -19.43 -2.57 0.30
N SER A 419 -19.79 -3.69 0.94
CA SER A 419 -19.73 -5.05 0.40
C SER A 419 -20.55 -5.18 -0.89
N GLU A 420 -21.82 -4.77 -0.89
CA GLU A 420 -22.69 -4.87 -2.07
C GLU A 420 -22.12 -4.09 -3.26
N GLY A 421 -21.71 -2.83 -3.02
CA GLY A 421 -21.08 -2.02 -4.06
C GLY A 421 -19.74 -2.58 -4.53
N PHE A 422 -18.98 -3.22 -3.64
CA PHE A 422 -17.71 -3.87 -3.96
C PHE A 422 -17.94 -5.14 -4.82
N PHE A 423 -18.80 -6.04 -4.38
CA PHE A 423 -19.08 -7.30 -5.06
C PHE A 423 -19.71 -7.10 -6.43
N SER A 424 -20.64 -6.14 -6.57
CA SER A 424 -21.22 -5.79 -7.87
C SER A 424 -20.16 -5.33 -8.88
N ARG A 425 -19.16 -4.56 -8.44
CA ARG A 425 -18.04 -4.15 -9.31
C ARG A 425 -17.17 -5.32 -9.77
N HIS A 426 -16.90 -6.27 -8.89
CA HIS A 426 -16.09 -7.45 -9.22
C HIS A 426 -16.86 -8.43 -10.10
N PHE A 427 -18.16 -8.58 -9.85
CA PHE A 427 -19.06 -9.33 -10.71
C PHE A 427 -19.08 -8.75 -12.14
N PHE A 428 -19.30 -7.44 -12.29
CA PHE A 428 -19.26 -6.81 -13.61
C PHE A 428 -17.89 -6.96 -14.30
N ARG A 429 -16.80 -6.86 -13.53
CA ARG A 429 -15.45 -7.02 -14.07
C ARG A 429 -15.17 -8.45 -14.56
N ALA A 430 -15.64 -9.46 -13.84
CA ALA A 430 -15.49 -10.87 -14.20
C ALA A 430 -16.34 -11.24 -15.43
N VAL A 431 -17.60 -10.79 -15.48
CA VAL A 431 -18.46 -11.01 -16.66
C VAL A 431 -17.89 -10.29 -17.89
N LEU A 432 -17.38 -9.05 -17.73
CA LEU A 432 -16.70 -8.35 -18.82
C LEU A 432 -15.46 -9.12 -19.34
N GLN A 433 -14.68 -9.74 -18.45
CA GLN A 433 -13.55 -10.56 -18.88
C GLN A 433 -14.01 -11.79 -19.69
N LYS A 434 -15.11 -12.42 -19.29
CA LYS A 434 -15.72 -13.52 -20.03
C LYS A 434 -16.21 -13.08 -21.41
N ILE A 435 -16.89 -11.93 -21.51
CA ILE A 435 -17.27 -11.32 -22.80
C ILE A 435 -16.03 -11.07 -23.66
N PHE A 436 -14.95 -10.52 -23.09
CA PHE A 436 -13.70 -10.32 -23.82
C PHE A 436 -13.09 -11.61 -24.32
N LEU A 437 -13.16 -12.70 -23.56
CA LEU A 437 -12.66 -13.99 -23.99
C LEU A 437 -13.49 -14.54 -25.16
N ASP A 438 -14.82 -14.53 -25.03
CA ASP A 438 -15.73 -15.09 -26.03
C ASP A 438 -15.72 -14.32 -27.35
N ARG A 439 -15.50 -13.00 -27.27
CA ARG A 439 -15.36 -12.13 -28.45
C ARG A 439 -13.92 -12.04 -28.97
N GLY A 440 -12.98 -12.77 -28.38
CA GLY A 440 -11.59 -12.86 -28.84
C GLY A 440 -10.74 -11.61 -28.60
N VAL A 441 -11.13 -10.74 -27.67
CA VAL A 441 -10.33 -9.61 -27.18
C VAL A 441 -9.15 -10.10 -26.33
N VAL A 442 -9.37 -11.17 -25.56
CA VAL A 442 -8.33 -11.85 -24.77
C VAL A 442 -8.30 -13.33 -25.13
N LYS A 443 -7.19 -14.00 -24.82
CA LYS A 443 -7.01 -15.45 -25.03
C LYS A 443 -6.70 -16.13 -23.70
N LYS A 444 -6.83 -17.46 -23.68
CA LYS A 444 -6.32 -18.29 -22.58
C LYS A 444 -4.80 -18.43 -22.73
N ILE A 445 -4.10 -18.32 -21.61
CA ILE A 445 -2.65 -18.45 -21.46
C ILE A 445 -2.39 -19.64 -20.54
N ARG A 446 -1.45 -20.52 -20.92
CA ARG A 446 -0.96 -21.62 -20.09
C ARG A 446 0.36 -21.25 -19.43
N HIS A 447 0.47 -21.43 -18.12
CA HIS A 447 1.66 -21.03 -17.38
C HIS A 447 2.91 -21.86 -17.72
N TYR A 448 2.77 -23.17 -18.00
CA TYR A 448 3.90 -24.08 -18.28
C TYR A 448 4.53 -23.95 -19.67
N GLU A 449 3.89 -23.25 -20.62
CA GLU A 449 4.41 -23.10 -21.99
C GLU A 449 5.26 -21.84 -22.16
N LEU A 450 5.17 -20.87 -21.23
CA LEU A 450 5.93 -19.61 -21.28
C LEU A 450 7.44 -19.77 -20.98
N ASP A 451 7.84 -20.73 -20.15
CA ASP A 451 9.26 -20.94 -19.80
C ASP A 451 10.02 -21.85 -20.79
N ARG A 452 9.31 -22.59 -21.66
CA ARG A 452 9.95 -23.46 -22.68
C ARG A 452 10.60 -22.69 -23.82
N GLU A 453 10.29 -21.40 -24.00
CA GLU A 453 11.01 -20.53 -24.95
C GLU A 453 12.37 -20.07 -24.40
N THR A 454 12.63 -20.23 -23.09
CA THR A 454 13.86 -19.76 -22.42
C THR A 454 14.83 -20.86 -21.98
N GLU A 455 14.42 -22.13 -21.95
CA GLU A 455 15.30 -23.25 -21.56
C GLU A 455 15.56 -24.21 -22.74
N THR A 456 16.78 -24.21 -23.27
CA THR A 456 17.20 -25.05 -24.41
C THR A 456 17.45 -26.52 -24.08
N ASP A 457 17.21 -27.00 -22.87
CA ASP A 457 17.43 -28.41 -22.52
C ASP A 457 16.51 -28.87 -21.38
N ALA A 458 15.31 -29.35 -21.71
CA ALA A 458 14.52 -30.17 -20.78
C ALA A 458 13.81 -31.31 -21.53
N SER A 459 14.05 -32.53 -21.07
CA SER A 459 13.49 -33.77 -21.61
C SER A 459 11.96 -33.79 -21.51
N PRO A 460 11.24 -34.50 -22.41
CA PRO A 460 9.79 -34.51 -22.42
C PRO A 460 9.25 -35.26 -21.19
N VAL A 461 8.57 -34.53 -20.31
CA VAL A 461 7.70 -35.13 -19.29
C VAL A 461 6.48 -35.72 -20.00
N GLU A 462 6.17 -36.98 -19.70
CA GLU A 462 5.05 -37.73 -20.26
C GLU A 462 3.70 -37.02 -20.03
N GLN A 463 2.89 -36.96 -21.09
CA GLN A 463 1.52 -36.44 -21.09
C GLN A 463 0.63 -37.36 -20.24
N GLY A 464 0.49 -37.04 -18.96
CA GLY A 464 -0.32 -37.82 -18.05
C GLY A 464 -0.56 -37.12 -16.72
N ASP A 465 -1.16 -35.93 -16.72
CA ASP A 465 -1.84 -35.40 -15.54
C ASP A 465 -3.00 -34.49 -15.97
N SER A 466 -4.13 -34.62 -15.29
CA SER A 466 -5.37 -33.89 -15.55
C SER A 466 -5.16 -32.37 -15.50
N GLU A 467 -5.63 -31.65 -16.53
CA GLU A 467 -5.51 -30.18 -16.63
C GLU A 467 -6.07 -29.48 -15.38
N SER A 468 -5.21 -28.81 -14.60
CA SER A 468 -5.64 -28.00 -13.45
C SER A 468 -6.07 -26.59 -13.91
N PRO A 469 -7.25 -26.11 -13.49
CA PRO A 469 -7.69 -24.71 -13.68
C PRO A 469 -6.73 -23.64 -13.17
N PHE A 470 -5.80 -24.00 -12.30
CA PHE A 470 -4.80 -23.07 -11.75
C PHE A 470 -3.65 -22.78 -12.74
N ASP A 471 -3.53 -23.58 -13.79
CA ASP A 471 -2.45 -23.48 -14.79
C ASP A 471 -2.83 -22.63 -16.01
N ILE A 472 -4.08 -22.16 -16.03
CA ILE A 472 -4.68 -21.42 -17.15
C ILE A 472 -5.26 -20.10 -16.65
N SER A 473 -4.85 -19.00 -17.27
CA SER A 473 -5.43 -17.66 -17.03
C SER A 473 -5.86 -17.03 -18.34
N THR A 474 -6.61 -15.92 -18.30
CA THR A 474 -6.81 -15.05 -19.46
C THR A 474 -5.82 -13.89 -19.46
N ASN A 475 -5.54 -13.31 -20.63
CA ASN A 475 -4.74 -12.10 -20.68
C ASN A 475 -5.37 -10.98 -19.83
N PRO A 476 -4.63 -10.37 -18.89
CA PRO A 476 -5.18 -9.29 -18.09
C PRO A 476 -5.40 -8.02 -18.93
N VAL A 477 -6.43 -7.26 -18.57
CA VAL A 477 -6.77 -5.97 -19.19
C VAL A 477 -6.93 -4.92 -18.11
N ILE A 478 -6.13 -3.85 -18.21
CA ILE A 478 -6.17 -2.70 -17.28
C ILE A 478 -7.24 -1.72 -17.75
N ILE A 479 -8.32 -1.60 -16.98
CA ILE A 479 -9.38 -0.62 -17.25
C ILE A 479 -9.18 0.64 -16.40
N GLY A 480 -8.68 0.49 -15.17
CA GLY A 480 -8.63 1.55 -14.16
C GLY A 480 -10.03 2.02 -13.73
N SER A 481 -10.11 3.17 -13.06
CA SER A 481 -11.38 3.72 -12.57
C SER A 481 -12.30 4.20 -13.72
N LEU A 482 -13.59 3.94 -13.59
CA LEU A 482 -14.65 4.44 -14.46
C LEU A 482 -15.46 5.53 -13.74
N ARG A 483 -16.33 6.22 -14.49
CA ARG A 483 -17.26 7.20 -13.91
C ARG A 483 -18.26 6.49 -12.99
N LYS A 484 -18.76 7.18 -11.95
CA LYS A 484 -19.69 6.59 -10.98
C LYS A 484 -20.93 5.95 -11.62
N SER A 485 -21.47 6.57 -12.67
CA SER A 485 -22.62 6.05 -13.41
C SER A 485 -22.36 4.71 -14.11
N CYS A 486 -21.10 4.37 -14.42
CA CYS A 486 -20.75 3.10 -15.04
C CYS A 486 -20.92 1.90 -14.09
N TYR A 487 -21.08 2.13 -12.79
CA TYR A 487 -21.22 1.07 -11.79
C TYR A 487 -22.68 0.77 -11.43
N GLY A 488 -23.65 1.36 -12.13
CA GLY A 488 -25.08 1.17 -11.83
C GLY A 488 -25.68 -0.13 -12.42
N SER A 489 -25.08 -0.70 -13.46
CA SER A 489 -25.53 -1.95 -14.10
C SER A 489 -24.40 -2.57 -14.93
N LEU A 490 -24.50 -3.87 -15.27
CA LEU A 490 -23.52 -4.52 -16.13
C LEU A 490 -23.41 -3.80 -17.48
N LYS A 491 -24.55 -3.43 -18.07
CA LYS A 491 -24.59 -2.66 -19.32
C LYS A 491 -23.80 -1.36 -19.24
N ALA A 492 -24.05 -0.54 -18.21
CA ALA A 492 -23.35 0.74 -18.05
C ALA A 492 -21.83 0.52 -17.85
N TYR A 493 -21.46 -0.56 -17.17
CA TYR A 493 -20.08 -0.93 -16.93
C TYR A 493 -19.36 -1.33 -18.23
N VAL A 494 -19.96 -2.24 -19.01
CA VAL A 494 -19.42 -2.71 -20.31
C VAL A 494 -19.24 -1.54 -21.26
N ARG A 495 -20.27 -0.69 -21.44
CA ARG A 495 -20.20 0.48 -22.32
C ARG A 495 -19.12 1.46 -21.88
N GLY A 496 -19.04 1.76 -20.58
CA GLY A 496 -18.02 2.65 -20.02
C GLY A 496 -16.60 2.11 -20.18
N ALA A 497 -16.40 0.80 -19.97
CA ALA A 497 -15.12 0.15 -20.15
C ALA A 497 -14.68 0.14 -21.63
N VAL A 498 -15.56 -0.28 -22.54
CA VAL A 498 -15.27 -0.30 -23.99
C VAL A 498 -14.98 1.11 -24.50
N GLN A 499 -15.78 2.11 -24.12
CA GLN A 499 -15.53 3.51 -24.50
C GLN A 499 -14.15 3.97 -24.04
N LYS A 500 -13.77 3.68 -22.79
CA LYS A 500 -12.46 4.05 -22.26
C LYS A 500 -11.32 3.38 -23.02
N LEU A 501 -11.41 2.06 -23.22
CA LEU A 501 -10.39 1.27 -23.89
C LEU A 501 -10.23 1.62 -25.38
N THR A 502 -11.31 2.00 -26.07
CA THR A 502 -11.28 2.43 -27.47
C THR A 502 -10.80 3.86 -27.67
N SER A 503 -10.95 4.72 -26.67
CA SER A 503 -10.47 6.11 -26.68
C SER A 503 -9.01 6.28 -26.25
N ASN A 504 -8.36 5.22 -25.77
CA ASN A 504 -7.02 5.30 -25.23
C ASN A 504 -5.97 5.42 -26.35
N THR A 505 -5.28 6.56 -26.42
CA THR A 505 -4.25 6.85 -27.42
C THR A 505 -2.93 6.14 -27.16
N ASP A 506 -2.68 5.68 -25.93
CA ASP A 506 -1.40 5.10 -25.53
C ASP A 506 -1.17 3.71 -26.14
N TYR A 507 -2.23 3.02 -26.57
CA TYR A 507 -2.18 1.65 -27.10
C TYR A 507 -3.07 1.49 -28.33
N LYS A 508 -2.74 2.20 -29.42
CA LYS A 508 -3.54 2.22 -30.67
C LYS A 508 -3.90 0.83 -31.19
N GLN A 509 -2.94 -0.10 -31.21
CA GLN A 509 -3.18 -1.48 -31.67
C GLN A 509 -4.25 -2.19 -30.84
N TYR A 510 -4.27 -1.99 -29.52
CA TYR A 510 -5.30 -2.58 -28.67
C TYR A 510 -6.64 -1.86 -28.81
N ALA A 511 -6.63 -0.54 -28.99
CA ALA A 511 -7.84 0.23 -29.26
C ALA A 511 -8.52 -0.24 -30.57
N GLU A 512 -7.75 -0.55 -31.61
CA GLU A 512 -8.24 -1.11 -32.87
C GLU A 512 -8.85 -2.51 -32.68
N VAL A 513 -8.16 -3.43 -31.99
CA VAL A 513 -8.72 -4.76 -31.66
C VAL A 513 -10.00 -4.65 -30.84
N MET A 514 -10.03 -3.75 -29.85
CA MET A 514 -11.21 -3.49 -29.03
C MET A 514 -12.37 -2.95 -29.90
N GLN A 515 -12.10 -2.01 -30.80
CA GLN A 515 -13.12 -1.51 -31.73
C GLN A 515 -13.63 -2.63 -32.64
N GLU A 516 -12.74 -3.42 -33.25
CA GLU A 516 -13.11 -4.51 -34.15
C GLU A 516 -13.98 -5.57 -33.43
N LYS A 517 -13.54 -6.04 -32.26
CA LYS A 517 -14.20 -7.15 -31.56
C LYS A 517 -15.42 -6.73 -30.75
N MET A 518 -15.48 -5.48 -30.27
CA MET A 518 -16.56 -5.00 -29.39
C MET A 518 -17.54 -4.02 -30.05
N ALA A 519 -17.30 -3.49 -31.25
CA ALA A 519 -18.22 -2.53 -31.88
C ALA A 519 -19.65 -3.06 -32.05
N GLY A 520 -19.80 -4.36 -32.30
CA GLY A 520 -21.10 -4.99 -32.55
C GLY A 520 -21.84 -5.51 -31.31
N ILE A 521 -21.33 -5.31 -30.09
CA ILE A 521 -22.00 -5.84 -28.89
C ILE A 521 -23.33 -5.11 -28.64
N THR A 522 -24.45 -5.83 -28.63
CA THR A 522 -25.78 -5.26 -28.39
C THR A 522 -26.11 -5.25 -26.91
N ASP A 523 -27.15 -4.50 -26.53
CA ASP A 523 -27.62 -4.49 -25.14
C ASP A 523 -28.23 -5.85 -24.76
N GLU A 524 -28.94 -6.48 -25.70
CA GLU A 524 -29.54 -7.81 -25.52
C GLU A 524 -28.47 -8.89 -25.30
N GLU A 525 -27.33 -8.81 -26.00
CA GLU A 525 -26.20 -9.72 -25.78
C GLU A 525 -25.65 -9.55 -24.35
N ILE A 526 -25.46 -8.30 -23.87
CA ILE A 526 -24.98 -8.05 -22.51
C ILE A 526 -25.97 -8.58 -21.46
N GLU A 527 -27.27 -8.40 -21.68
CA GLU A 527 -28.33 -8.90 -20.80
C GLU A 527 -28.36 -10.44 -20.76
N GLN A 528 -28.06 -11.12 -21.87
CA GLN A 528 -27.90 -12.58 -21.89
C GLN A 528 -26.71 -13.04 -21.03
N TYR A 529 -25.56 -12.37 -21.11
CA TYR A 529 -24.42 -12.65 -20.23
C TYR A 529 -24.78 -12.40 -18.76
N GLU A 530 -25.49 -11.31 -18.45
CA GLU A 530 -25.94 -11.03 -17.09
C GLU A 530 -26.85 -12.14 -16.57
N ALA A 531 -27.88 -12.52 -17.32
CA ALA A 531 -28.81 -13.57 -16.94
C ALA A 531 -28.12 -14.94 -16.73
N MET A 532 -27.11 -15.24 -17.55
CA MET A 532 -26.33 -16.48 -17.45
C MET A 532 -25.48 -16.54 -16.18
N TYR A 533 -24.82 -15.43 -15.79
CA TYR A 533 -23.85 -15.43 -14.70
C TYR A 533 -24.37 -14.88 -13.37
N LEU A 534 -25.47 -14.12 -13.37
CA LEU A 534 -26.08 -13.57 -12.15
C LEU A 534 -26.39 -14.63 -11.08
N PRO A 535 -26.92 -15.84 -11.41
CA PRO A 535 -27.13 -16.90 -10.41
C PRO A 535 -25.84 -17.29 -9.68
N ARG A 536 -24.68 -17.11 -10.32
CA ARG A 536 -23.36 -17.47 -9.82
C ARG A 536 -22.64 -16.31 -9.14
N ARG A 537 -23.29 -15.15 -9.01
CA ARG A 537 -22.73 -13.99 -8.29
C ARG A 537 -22.34 -14.35 -6.85
N LYS A 538 -23.13 -15.21 -6.19
CA LYS A 538 -22.87 -15.64 -4.81
C LYS A 538 -21.55 -16.40 -4.67
N GLU A 539 -21.23 -17.28 -5.63
CA GLU A 539 -19.94 -17.99 -5.68
C GLU A 539 -18.77 -17.01 -5.67
N LEU A 540 -18.85 -15.95 -6.48
CA LEU A 540 -17.83 -14.91 -6.59
C LEU A 540 -17.66 -14.13 -5.28
N CYS A 541 -18.78 -13.74 -4.66
CA CYS A 541 -18.77 -13.02 -3.39
C CYS A 541 -18.14 -13.85 -2.27
N ALA A 542 -18.47 -15.15 -2.21
CA ALA A 542 -17.94 -16.07 -1.23
C ALA A 542 -16.42 -16.26 -1.37
N ILE A 543 -15.94 -16.52 -2.59
CA ILE A 543 -14.50 -16.64 -2.87
C ILE A 543 -13.77 -15.37 -2.47
N TRP A 544 -14.28 -14.20 -2.86
CA TRP A 544 -13.62 -12.95 -2.54
C TRP A 544 -13.57 -12.68 -1.03
N SER A 545 -14.64 -13.03 -0.31
CA SER A 545 -14.70 -12.92 1.15
C SER A 545 -13.65 -13.82 1.81
N LEU A 546 -13.51 -15.07 1.34
CA LEU A 546 -12.47 -15.98 1.80
C LEU A 546 -11.07 -15.49 1.46
N MET A 547 -10.84 -14.99 0.24
CA MET A 547 -9.54 -14.42 -0.14
C MET A 547 -9.15 -13.25 0.77
N ALA A 548 -10.09 -12.34 1.07
CA ALA A 548 -9.84 -11.18 1.92
C ALA A 548 -9.58 -11.58 3.38
N PHE A 549 -10.32 -12.57 3.89
CA PHE A 549 -10.12 -13.14 5.22
C PHE A 549 -8.76 -13.86 5.32
N SER A 550 -8.47 -14.79 4.41
CA SER A 550 -7.22 -15.55 4.38
C SER A 550 -5.98 -14.66 4.25
N ALA A 551 -6.08 -13.58 3.48
CA ALA A 551 -4.98 -12.64 3.26
C ALA A 551 -4.58 -11.82 4.50
N MET A 552 -5.34 -11.89 5.59
CA MET A 552 -4.89 -11.36 6.88
C MET A 552 -3.62 -12.06 7.38
N THR A 553 -3.46 -13.36 7.08
CA THR A 553 -2.22 -14.08 7.38
C THR A 553 -1.07 -13.63 6.49
N ILE A 554 -1.34 -13.20 5.26
CA ILE A 554 -0.33 -12.64 4.35
C ILE A 554 0.16 -11.27 4.83
N GLU A 555 -0.72 -10.40 5.32
CA GLU A 555 -0.27 -9.15 5.96
C GLU A 555 0.57 -9.45 7.21
N SER A 556 0.13 -10.43 8.01
CA SER A 556 0.84 -10.88 9.22
C SER A 556 2.23 -11.43 8.89
N LEU A 557 2.36 -12.16 7.79
CA LEU A 557 3.61 -12.69 7.26
C LEU A 557 4.57 -11.57 6.84
N ILE A 558 4.08 -10.55 6.12
CA ILE A 558 4.90 -9.40 5.71
C ILE A 558 5.40 -8.61 6.92
N VAL A 559 4.56 -8.42 7.94
CA VAL A 559 4.94 -7.71 9.16
C VAL A 559 5.89 -8.54 10.02
N ALA A 560 5.67 -9.84 10.13
CA ALA A 560 6.56 -10.76 10.83
C ALA A 560 7.95 -10.81 10.18
N ASP A 561 8.04 -10.86 8.85
CA ASP A 561 9.32 -10.81 8.11
C ASP A 561 10.17 -9.58 8.49
N ARG A 562 9.52 -8.42 8.58
CA ARG A 562 10.19 -7.15 8.94
C ARG A 562 10.70 -7.16 10.38
N TRP A 563 9.93 -7.71 11.30
CA TRP A 563 10.35 -7.87 12.69
C TRP A 563 11.48 -8.89 12.80
N THR A 564 11.37 -10.04 12.13
CA THR A 564 12.42 -11.06 12.09
C THR A 564 13.71 -10.50 11.51
N PHE A 565 13.65 -9.68 10.47
CA PHE A 565 14.81 -8.98 9.92
C PHE A 565 15.54 -8.13 10.97
N LEU A 566 14.80 -7.37 11.79
CA LEU A 566 15.40 -6.59 12.88
C LEU A 566 16.03 -7.49 13.96
N GLN A 567 15.39 -8.61 14.29
CA GLN A 567 15.91 -9.59 15.26
C GLN A 567 17.20 -10.29 14.78
N GLU A 568 17.29 -10.59 13.48
CA GLU A 568 18.49 -11.20 12.87
C GLU A 568 19.71 -10.29 12.97
N HIS A 569 19.52 -8.97 13.03
CA HIS A 569 20.58 -7.97 13.19
C HIS A 569 20.75 -7.55 14.65
N SER A 570 20.71 -8.53 15.56
CA SER A 570 20.87 -8.30 17.00
C SER A 570 22.25 -7.74 17.37
N ASP A 571 23.23 -7.72 16.48
CA ASP A 571 24.52 -7.03 16.66
C ASP A 571 24.36 -5.50 16.68
N VAL A 572 23.39 -4.96 15.93
CA VAL A 572 23.09 -3.52 15.84
C VAL A 572 21.80 -3.16 16.57
N VAL A 573 20.76 -3.98 16.44
CA VAL A 573 19.43 -3.73 17.00
C VAL A 573 19.39 -4.21 18.46
N GLY A 574 19.04 -3.31 19.37
CA GLY A 574 18.89 -3.62 20.79
C GLY A 574 17.49 -4.14 21.12
N LYS A 575 16.46 -3.53 20.52
CA LYS A 575 15.05 -3.86 20.76
C LYS A 575 14.25 -3.75 19.48
N ALA A 576 13.30 -4.65 19.26
CA ALA A 576 12.36 -4.55 18.16
C ALA A 576 11.02 -5.19 18.49
N TRP A 577 9.93 -4.54 18.07
CA TRP A 577 8.57 -5.02 18.26
C TRP A 577 7.62 -4.46 17.21
N VAL A 578 6.40 -4.96 17.23
CA VAL A 578 5.27 -4.49 16.44
C VAL A 578 4.12 -4.19 17.38
N GLU A 579 3.41 -3.09 17.16
CA GLU A 579 2.20 -2.78 17.91
C GLU A 579 1.20 -1.97 17.08
N THR A 580 0.00 -1.78 17.61
CA THR A 580 -1.04 -0.98 16.97
C THR A 580 -0.95 0.49 17.37
N VAL A 581 -0.96 1.40 16.41
CA VAL A 581 -0.92 2.86 16.65
C VAL A 581 -2.20 3.59 16.29
N PHE A 582 -3.15 2.94 15.62
CA PHE A 582 -4.43 3.53 15.21
C PHE A 582 -5.61 2.61 15.52
N ASP A 583 -6.76 3.20 15.83
CA ASP A 583 -8.05 2.53 15.73
C ASP A 583 -8.26 1.96 14.32
N TYR A 584 -8.42 0.63 14.24
CA TYR A 584 -8.58 -0.11 12.99
C TYR A 584 -9.82 0.33 12.20
N ALA A 585 -10.91 0.70 12.88
CA ALA A 585 -12.15 1.14 12.23
C ALA A 585 -11.94 2.44 11.43
N GLN A 586 -11.04 3.31 11.90
CA GLN A 586 -10.71 4.57 11.24
C GLN A 586 -9.55 4.43 10.26
N SER A 587 -8.48 3.72 10.66
CA SER A 587 -7.36 3.39 9.80
C SER A 587 -6.89 1.96 10.00
N PRO A 588 -7.20 1.04 9.06
CA PRO A 588 -6.88 -0.38 9.23
C PRO A 588 -5.38 -0.70 9.09
N ARG A 589 -4.59 0.23 8.55
CA ARG A 589 -3.13 0.11 8.47
C ARG A 589 -2.50 0.63 9.75
N ASN A 590 -2.74 -0.10 10.83
CA ASN A 590 -2.43 0.33 12.18
C ASN A 590 -1.21 -0.34 12.82
N LEU A 591 -0.53 -1.25 12.14
CA LEU A 591 0.67 -1.90 12.67
C LEU A 591 1.92 -1.05 12.39
N VAL A 592 2.62 -0.63 13.44
CA VAL A 592 3.94 -0.02 13.36
C VAL A 592 5.01 -1.07 13.64
N VAL A 593 6.07 -1.10 12.83
CA VAL A 593 7.29 -1.87 13.12
C VAL A 593 8.29 -0.92 13.76
N VAL A 594 8.76 -1.27 14.96
CA VAL A 594 9.70 -0.46 15.74
C VAL A 594 11.01 -1.19 15.95
N GLY A 595 12.10 -0.46 15.77
CA GLY A 595 13.44 -0.89 16.15
C GLY A 595 14.14 0.23 16.94
N ILE A 596 14.94 -0.16 17.93
CA ILE A 596 15.84 0.72 18.67
C ILE A 596 17.24 0.11 18.58
N LYS A 597 18.21 0.92 18.17
CA LYS A 597 19.62 0.55 18.06
C LYS A 597 20.26 0.43 19.46
N LYS A 598 21.26 -0.44 19.59
CA LYS A 598 22.06 -0.61 20.81
C LYS A 598 22.79 0.65 21.23
#